data_AF-A0A9E4GH48-F1
#
_entry.id   AF-A0A9E4GH48-F1
#
_cell.length_a   1.000
_cell.length_b   1.000
_cell.length_c   1.000
_cell.angle_alpha   90.00
_cell.angle_beta   90.00
_cell.angle_gamma   90.00
#
_symmetry.space_group_name_H-M   'P 1'
#
loop_
_entity.id
_entity.type
_entity.pdbx_description
1 polymer ?
#
loop_
_entity_poly.entity_id
_entity_poly.type
_entity_poly.pdbx_seq_one_letter_code
_entity_poly.pdbx_strand_id
1 'polypeptide(L)'
;MRVGPAYCRDKLTAMTASRQVVLRELRNLPELISLPRSDGAFYFLLRVQTAMDPMTLTERLIQEHRVAVIPSTAFGVTDGCLLRISYGALSEEVAGEAVGRLSRGLQHLLS
;
A
#
# COMPACT_ATOMS: atom_id res chain seq x y z
N MET A 1 30.23 9.60 -12.30
CA MET A 1 28.77 9.81 -12.39
C MET A 1 28.42 11.00 -11.50
N ARG A 2 28.00 12.16 -12.05
CA ARG A 2 27.60 13.35 -11.26
C ARG A 2 26.12 13.61 -11.46
N VAL A 3 25.28 12.90 -10.72
CA VAL A 3 23.86 13.25 -10.59
C VAL A 3 23.70 14.16 -9.38
N GLY A 4 23.03 15.30 -9.59
CA GLY A 4 22.73 16.29 -8.55
C GLY A 4 21.25 16.30 -8.16
N PRO A 5 20.79 17.26 -7.35
CA PRO A 5 19.42 17.32 -6.84
C PRO A 5 18.31 17.29 -7.89
N ALA A 6 18.59 17.70 -9.12
CA ALA A 6 17.65 17.64 -10.24
C ALA A 6 17.18 16.20 -10.54
N TYR A 7 18.09 15.22 -10.47
CA TYR A 7 17.76 13.81 -10.67
C TYR A 7 16.68 13.33 -9.69
N CYS A 8 16.80 13.72 -8.41
CA CYS A 8 15.82 13.36 -7.39
C CYS A 8 14.49 14.08 -7.62
N ARG A 9 14.50 15.37 -8.00
CA ARG A 9 13.27 16.15 -8.23
C ARG A 9 12.38 15.52 -9.30
N ASP A 10 12.95 15.05 -10.40
CA ASP A 10 12.17 14.41 -11.48
C ASP A 10 11.51 13.11 -11.00
N LYS A 11 12.22 12.32 -10.19
CA LYS A 11 11.68 11.09 -9.58
C LYS A 11 10.60 11.38 -8.53
N LEU A 12 10.75 12.47 -7.76
CA LEU A 12 9.75 12.90 -6.80
C LEU A 12 8.44 13.28 -7.47
N THR A 13 8.47 13.94 -8.63
CA THR A 13 7.26 14.32 -9.37
C THR A 13 6.43 13.10 -9.76
N ALA A 14 7.05 12.12 -10.41
CA ALA A 14 6.37 10.88 -10.81
C ALA A 14 5.82 10.11 -9.60
N MET A 15 6.62 10.01 -8.54
CA MET A 15 6.21 9.32 -7.31
C MET A 15 5.07 10.05 -6.58
N THR A 16 4.98 11.38 -6.69
CA THR A 16 3.90 12.18 -6.10
C THR A 16 2.57 11.85 -6.76
N ALA A 17 2.53 11.68 -8.09
CA ALA A 17 1.32 11.28 -8.80
C ALA A 17 0.80 9.91 -8.30
N SER A 18 1.67 8.90 -8.31
CA SER A 18 1.35 7.55 -7.83
C SER A 18 0.90 7.56 -6.37
N ARG A 19 1.56 8.36 -5.52
CA ARG A 19 1.16 8.55 -4.12
C ARG A 19 -0.27 9.07 -3.98
N GLN A 20 -0.64 10.09 -4.75
CA GLN A 20 -1.97 10.71 -4.65
C GLN A 20 -3.09 9.76 -5.10
N VAL A 21 -2.84 8.95 -6.13
CA VAL A 21 -3.81 7.93 -6.57
C VAL A 21 -4.03 6.89 -5.48
N VAL A 22 -2.96 6.30 -4.94
CA VAL A 22 -3.07 5.30 -3.88
C VAL A 22 -3.76 5.87 -2.65
N LEU A 23 -3.37 7.07 -2.21
CA LEU A 23 -3.95 7.71 -1.03
C LEU A 23 -5.45 7.98 -1.19
N ARG A 24 -5.89 8.42 -2.37
CA ARG A 24 -7.30 8.70 -2.66
C ARG A 24 -8.14 7.43 -2.57
N GLU A 25 -7.67 6.35 -3.19
CA GLU A 25 -8.39 5.08 -3.20
C GLU A 25 -8.47 4.45 -1.80
N LEU A 26 -7.37 4.47 -1.03
CA LEU A 26 -7.38 3.97 0.35
C LEU A 26 -8.34 4.75 1.26
N ARG A 27 -8.49 6.06 1.05
CA ARG A 27 -9.43 6.89 1.83
C ARG A 27 -10.89 6.52 1.60
N ASN A 28 -11.20 5.78 0.53
CA ASN A 28 -12.55 5.28 0.25
C ASN A 28 -12.88 3.97 1.01
N LEU A 29 -12.00 3.51 1.91
CA LEU A 29 -12.16 2.28 2.70
C LEU A 29 -12.14 2.49 4.23
N PRO A 30 -12.81 3.53 4.78
CA PRO A 30 -12.65 3.91 6.19
C PRO A 30 -13.06 2.81 7.19
N GLU A 31 -14.00 1.94 6.82
CA GLU A 31 -14.47 0.84 7.66
C GLU A 31 -13.49 -0.34 7.70
N LEU A 32 -12.69 -0.52 6.64
CA LEU A 32 -11.80 -1.68 6.49
C LEU A 32 -10.37 -1.39 6.94
N ILE A 33 -9.94 -0.12 6.89
CA ILE A 33 -8.56 0.24 7.18
C ILE A 33 -8.44 1.52 8.00
N SER A 34 -7.41 1.57 8.83
CA SER A 34 -6.90 2.81 9.42
C SER A 34 -5.58 3.19 8.75
N LEU A 35 -5.53 4.39 8.17
CA LEU A 35 -4.36 4.91 7.48
C LEU A 35 -3.71 6.05 8.30
N PRO A 36 -2.62 5.80 9.04
CA PRO A 36 -1.90 6.85 9.75
C PRO A 36 -1.29 7.86 8.78
N ARG A 37 -1.08 9.10 9.27
CA ARG A 37 -0.41 10.14 8.51
C ARG A 37 0.98 9.66 8.08
N SER A 38 1.28 9.78 6.78
CA SER A 38 2.58 9.48 6.21
C SER A 38 3.13 10.74 5.52
N ASP A 39 4.18 11.34 6.07
CA ASP A 39 4.79 12.55 5.51
C ASP A 39 6.01 12.25 4.63
N GLY A 40 6.40 10.99 4.51
CA GLY A 40 7.56 10.56 3.73
C GLY A 40 7.47 9.12 3.27
N ALA A 41 8.61 8.60 2.81
CA ALA A 41 8.76 7.28 2.18
C ALA A 41 7.93 7.10 0.89
N PHE A 42 8.08 5.92 0.30
CA PHE A 42 7.40 5.51 -0.93
C PHE A 42 6.46 4.32 -0.72
N TYR A 43 5.95 4.20 0.51
CA TYR A 43 5.02 3.17 0.95
C TYR A 43 4.02 3.75 1.96
N PHE A 44 2.90 3.04 2.14
CA PHE A 44 1.99 3.24 3.27
C PHE A 44 2.06 2.03 4.19
N LEU A 45 1.95 2.27 5.49
CA LEU A 45 1.69 1.24 6.49
C LEU A 45 0.26 1.46 6.97
N LEU A 46 -0.65 0.57 6.58
CA LEU A 46 -2.06 0.63 6.94
C LEU A 46 -2.40 -0.48 7.93
N ARG A 47 -3.28 -0.20 8.87
CA ARG A 47 -3.90 -1.21 9.73
C ARG A 47 -5.19 -1.67 9.09
N VAL A 48 -5.39 -2.97 8.98
CA VAL A 48 -6.62 -3.60 8.48
C VAL A 48 -7.49 -3.99 9.67
N GLN A 49 -8.78 -3.69 9.61
CA GLN A 49 -9.75 -3.97 10.67
C GLN A 49 -10.19 -5.44 10.61
N THR A 50 -9.30 -6.33 11.05
CA THR A 50 -9.54 -7.77 11.05
C THR A 50 -8.77 -8.47 12.16
N ALA A 51 -9.30 -9.60 12.60
CA ALA A 51 -8.61 -10.55 13.47
C ALA A 51 -7.75 -11.57 12.68
N MET A 52 -7.81 -11.53 11.34
CA MET A 52 -6.99 -12.41 10.49
C MET A 52 -5.50 -12.13 10.69
N ASP A 53 -4.71 -13.20 10.74
CA ASP A 53 -3.25 -13.11 10.78
C ASP A 53 -2.73 -12.32 9.55
N PRO A 54 -1.76 -11.39 9.74
CA PRO A 54 -1.24 -10.56 8.64
C PRO A 54 -0.63 -11.37 7.49
N MET A 55 0.02 -12.51 7.78
CA MET A 55 0.60 -13.38 6.76
C MET A 55 -0.50 -14.10 5.99
N THR A 56 -1.51 -14.64 6.67
CA THR A 56 -2.68 -15.24 6.00
C THR A 56 -3.35 -14.23 5.07
N LEU A 57 -3.60 -13.00 5.51
CA LEU A 57 -4.19 -11.97 4.66
C LEU A 57 -3.29 -11.67 3.44
N THR A 58 -1.98 -11.58 3.66
CA THR A 58 -1.00 -11.35 2.58
C THR A 58 -1.04 -12.46 1.53
N GLU A 59 -1.03 -13.73 1.96
CA GLU A 59 -1.09 -14.88 1.07
C GLU A 59 -2.36 -14.89 0.22
N ARG A 60 -3.52 -14.61 0.84
CA ARG A 60 -4.81 -14.53 0.14
C ARG A 60 -4.84 -13.39 -0.87
N LEU A 61 -4.34 -12.20 -0.51
CA LEU A 61 -4.22 -11.07 -1.44
C LEU A 61 -3.34 -11.41 -2.66
N ILE A 62 -2.25 -12.16 -2.46
CA ILE A 62 -1.37 -12.61 -3.55
C ILE A 62 -2.07 -13.63 -4.44
N GLN A 63 -2.67 -14.67 -3.85
CA GLN A 63 -3.22 -15.80 -4.59
C GLN A 63 -4.52 -15.43 -5.30
N GLU A 64 -5.44 -14.76 -4.61
CA GLU A 64 -6.81 -14.48 -5.06
C GLU A 64 -6.90 -13.17 -5.83
N HIS A 65 -6.13 -12.14 -5.44
CA HIS A 65 -6.25 -10.79 -6.01
C HIS A 65 -5.01 -10.33 -6.79
N ARG A 66 -3.95 -11.15 -6.83
CA ARG A 66 -2.67 -10.84 -7.50
C ARG A 66 -2.05 -9.54 -6.98
N VAL A 67 -2.14 -9.31 -5.67
CA VAL A 67 -1.55 -8.14 -5.00
C VAL A 67 -0.51 -8.62 -4.00
N ALA A 68 0.76 -8.28 -4.25
CA ALA A 68 1.84 -8.52 -3.31
C ALA A 68 1.96 -7.36 -2.32
N VAL A 69 1.86 -7.67 -1.03
CA VAL A 69 2.02 -6.74 0.09
C VAL A 69 3.01 -7.32 1.10
N ILE A 70 3.50 -6.50 2.03
CA ILE A 70 4.42 -6.98 3.06
C ILE A 70 3.71 -6.91 4.42
N PRO A 71 3.58 -8.02 5.14
CA PRO A 71 2.91 -8.04 6.44
C PRO A 71 3.76 -7.38 7.52
N SER A 72 3.10 -6.90 8.56
CA SER A 72 3.72 -6.30 9.75
C SER A 72 4.73 -7.21 10.44
N THR A 73 4.51 -8.54 10.37
CA THR A 73 5.38 -9.56 10.95
C THR A 73 6.80 -9.53 10.37
N ALA A 74 6.97 -9.10 9.13
CA ALA A 74 8.29 -8.90 8.52
C ALA A 74 9.11 -7.78 9.19
N PHE A 75 8.44 -6.91 9.98
CA PHE A 75 9.06 -5.82 10.75
C PHE A 75 9.07 -6.12 12.26
N GLY A 76 8.72 -7.33 12.68
CA GLY A 76 8.60 -7.70 14.10
C GLY A 76 7.38 -7.11 14.80
N VAL A 77 6.39 -6.60 14.05
CA VAL A 77 5.15 -6.05 14.62
C VAL A 77 4.05 -7.12 14.60
N THR A 78 3.67 -7.57 15.79
CA THR A 78 2.65 -8.61 16.01
C THR A 78 1.32 -8.07 16.52
N ASP A 79 1.23 -6.77 16.83
CA ASP A 79 0.01 -6.16 17.34
C ASP A 79 -0.97 -5.79 16.21
N GLY A 80 -1.88 -6.73 15.93
CA GLY A 80 -2.94 -6.61 14.95
C GLY A 80 -2.49 -6.75 13.50
N CYS A 81 -3.41 -6.52 12.58
CA CYS A 81 -3.16 -6.73 11.14
C CYS A 81 -2.68 -5.45 10.47
N LEU A 82 -1.38 -5.32 10.18
CA LEU A 82 -0.87 -4.22 9.36
C LEU A 82 -0.20 -4.73 8.09
N LEU A 83 -0.36 -3.95 7.03
CA LEU A 83 0.22 -4.20 5.71
C LEU A 83 1.03 -2.99 5.26
N ARG A 84 2.25 -3.24 4.78
CA ARG A 84 3.06 -2.27 4.05
C ARG A 84 2.81 -2.43 2.55
N ILE A 85 2.31 -1.37 1.93
CA ILE A 85 2.07 -1.30 0.48
C ILE A 85 3.01 -0.27 -0.15
N SER A 86 3.70 -0.65 -1.23
CA SER A 86 4.71 0.21 -1.87
C SER A 86 4.21 0.77 -3.19
N TYR A 87 4.50 2.04 -3.47
CA TYR A 87 4.13 2.72 -4.72
C TYR A 87 5.32 3.38 -5.43
N GLY A 88 6.52 3.36 -4.84
CA GLY A 88 7.67 4.13 -5.32
C GLY A 88 8.19 3.82 -6.72
N ALA A 89 7.86 2.65 -7.26
CA ALA A 89 8.27 2.23 -8.60
C ALA A 89 7.11 2.18 -9.60
N LEU A 90 5.90 2.56 -9.19
CA LEU A 90 4.71 2.43 -10.03
C LEU A 90 4.47 3.73 -10.80
N SER A 91 4.04 3.60 -12.06
CA SER A 91 3.36 4.71 -12.75
C SER A 91 2.00 4.96 -12.11
N GLU A 92 1.41 6.12 -12.41
CA GLU A 92 0.08 6.47 -11.92
C GLU A 92 -0.97 5.41 -12.30
N GLU A 93 -0.93 4.94 -13.55
CA GLU A 93 -1.82 3.90 -14.08
C GLU A 93 -1.69 2.58 -13.31
N VAL A 94 -0.46 2.06 -13.18
CA VAL A 94 -0.21 0.81 -12.47
C VAL A 94 -0.54 0.94 -10.98
N ALA A 95 -0.28 2.11 -10.39
CA ALA A 95 -0.66 2.40 -9.01
C ALA A 95 -2.17 2.35 -8.81
N GLY A 96 -2.95 2.93 -9.74
CA GLY A 96 -4.41 2.88 -9.76
C GLY A 96 -4.96 1.46 -9.89
N GLU A 97 -4.40 0.67 -10.80
CA GLU A 97 -4.79 -0.73 -10.93
C GLU A 97 -4.46 -1.54 -9.66
N ALA A 98 -3.24 -1.41 -9.13
CA ALA A 98 -2.78 -2.14 -7.97
C ALA A 98 -3.60 -1.82 -6.71
N VAL A 99 -3.85 -0.54 -6.44
CA VAL A 99 -4.68 -0.14 -5.29
C VAL A 99 -6.13 -0.56 -5.50
N GLY A 100 -6.66 -0.50 -6.73
CA GLY A 100 -8.01 -0.99 -7.02
C GLY A 100 -8.17 -2.49 -6.77
N ARG A 101 -7.17 -3.30 -7.14
CA ARG A 101 -7.13 -4.74 -6.81
C ARG A 101 -7.05 -4.96 -5.30
N LEU A 102 -6.24 -4.18 -4.59
CA LEU A 102 -6.14 -4.23 -3.13
C LEU A 102 -7.49 -3.91 -2.47
N SER A 103 -8.16 -2.82 -2.87
CA SER A 103 -9.46 -2.41 -2.34
C SER A 103 -10.51 -3.50 -2.50
N ARG A 104 -10.63 -4.08 -3.72
CA ARG A 104 -11.54 -5.20 -3.98
C ARG A 104 -11.18 -6.44 -3.16
N GLY A 105 -9.89 -6.71 -3.00
CA GLY A 105 -9.42 -7.82 -2.18
C GLY A 105 -9.79 -7.67 -0.72
N LEU A 106 -9.54 -6.51 -0.13
CA LEU A 106 -9.94 -6.24 1.26
C LEU A 106 -11.45 -6.31 1.43
N GLN A 107 -12.24 -5.76 0.50
CA GLN A 107 -13.70 -5.85 0.56
C GLN A 107 -14.20 -7.31 0.48
N HIS A 108 -13.61 -8.14 -0.38
CA HIS A 108 -14.00 -9.54 -0.51
C HIS A 108 -13.60 -10.40 0.69
N LEU A 109 -12.40 -10.17 1.23
CA LEU A 109 -11.82 -11.00 2.29
C LEU A 109 -12.34 -10.67 3.68
N LEU A 110 -12.92 -9.48 3.86
CA LEU A 110 -13.34 -8.93 5.16
C LEU A 110 -14.84 -8.67 5.27
N SER A 111 -15.62 -8.95 4.22
CA SER A 111 -17.08 -8.93 4.24
C SER A 111 -17.67 -10.08 5.04
#